data_AF-A0A920V395-F1
#
_entry.id   AF-A0A920V395-F1
#
_cell.length_a   1.000
_cell.length_b   1.000
_cell.length_c   1.000
_cell.angle_alpha   90.00
_cell.angle_beta   90.00
_cell.angle_gamma   90.00
#
_symmetry.space_group_name_H-M   'P 1'
#
loop_
_entity.id
_entity.type
_entity.pdbx_description
1 polymer ?
#
loop_
_entity_poly.entity_id
_entity_poly.type
_entity_poly.pdbx_seq_one_letter_code
_entity_poly.pdbx_strand_id
1 'polypeptide(L)' 'MFGPDQPVILQLVEIPPVLSALDGVEMELEDCAFPTLAGVEKSDSDHLEDGFGGPTGCCVSEVPRKEGMERPIC' A
#
# COMPACT_ATOMS: atom_id res chain seq x y z
N MET A 1 12.91 -11.85 -1.26
CA MET A 1 12.89 -10.71 -2.20
C MET A 1 13.69 -9.52 -1.69
N PHE A 2 13.77 -9.25 -0.37
CA PHE A 2 14.67 -8.20 0.14
C PHE A 2 15.71 -8.67 1.17
N GLY A 3 15.59 -9.86 1.76
CA GLY A 3 16.56 -10.35 2.76
C GLY A 3 16.28 -9.78 4.16
N PRO A 4 16.80 -10.40 5.23
CA PRO A 4 16.43 -10.06 6.61
C PRO A 4 17.03 -8.74 7.12
N ASP A 5 18.08 -8.25 6.46
CA ASP A 5 18.84 -7.06 6.91
C ASP A 5 18.66 -5.85 5.99
N GLN A 6 17.80 -5.96 4.97
CA GLN A 6 17.60 -4.89 4.01
C GLN A 6 16.56 -3.89 4.54
N PRO A 7 16.94 -2.64 4.81
CA PRO A 7 15.98 -1.60 5.14
C PRO A 7 15.06 -1.35 3.95
N VAL A 8 13.76 -1.20 4.24
CA VAL A 8 12.70 -0.92 3.28
C VAL A 8 11.93 0.32 3.68
N ILE A 9 11.49 1.08 2.69
CA ILE A 9 10.53 2.17 2.85
C ILE A 9 9.23 1.68 2.23
N LEU A 10 8.14 1.71 2.98
CA LEU A 10 6.84 1.30 2.48
C LEU A 10 6.10 2.51 1.91
N GLN A 11 5.85 2.47 0.61
CA GLN A 11 5.00 3.41 -0.10
C GLN A 11 3.57 2.87 -0.10
N LEU A 12 2.68 3.49 0.67
CA LEU A 12 1.28 3.09 0.82
C LEU A 12 0.40 4.02 -0.02
N VAL A 13 -0.36 3.44 -0.94
CA VAL A 13 -1.30 4.19 -1.79
C VAL A 13 -2.72 3.82 -1.45
N GLU A 14 -3.58 4.83 -1.28
CA GLU A 14 -5.01 4.63 -1.07
C GLU A 14 -5.83 5.73 -1.77
N ILE A 15 -7.10 5.43 -2.04
CA ILE A 15 -8.00 6.41 -2.65
C ILE A 15 -8.27 7.59 -1.70
N PRO A 16 -8.40 8.84 -2.21
CA PRO A 16 -8.61 10.03 -1.40
C PRO A 16 -9.68 9.94 -0.29
N PRO A 17 -10.86 9.32 -0.50
CA PRO A 17 -11.89 9.28 0.54
C PRO A 17 -11.54 8.40 1.75
N VAL A 18 -10.56 7.50 1.63
CA VAL A 18 -10.15 6.60 2.72
C VAL A 18 -8.65 6.72 3.06
N LEU A 19 -7.97 7.76 2.58
CA LEU A 19 -6.55 8.00 2.83
C LEU A 19 -6.22 8.09 4.33
N SER A 20 -7.12 8.65 5.15
CA SER A 20 -6.95 8.73 6.61
C SER A 20 -6.92 7.37 7.31
N ALA A 21 -7.41 6.30 6.67
CA ALA A 21 -7.28 4.95 7.22
C ALA A 21 -5.81 4.50 7.27
N LEU A 22 -4.96 5.03 6.38
CA LEU A 22 -3.52 4.75 6.39
C LEU A 22 -2.82 5.32 7.63
N ASP A 23 -3.37 6.34 8.30
CA ASP A 23 -2.82 6.85 9.55
C ASP A 23 -2.81 5.76 10.63
N GLY A 24 -3.87 4.96 10.71
CA GLY A 24 -3.93 3.83 11.64
C GLY A 24 -2.92 2.73 11.30
N VAL A 25 -2.72 2.47 10.00
CA VAL A 25 -1.74 1.48 9.54
C VAL A 25 -0.31 1.94 9.83
N GLU A 26 -0.01 3.23 9.63
CA GLU A 26 1.28 3.82 10.00
C GLU A 26 1.53 3.71 11.50
N MET A 27 0.53 4.06 12.34
CA MET A 27 0.63 3.91 13.79
C MET A 27 0.91 2.45 14.20
N GLU A 28 0.23 1.47 13.60
CA GLU A 28 0.48 0.05 13.87
C GLU A 28 1.87 -0.41 13.42
N LEU A 29 2.35 0.08 12.28
CA LEU A 29 3.70 -0.22 11.78
C LEU A 29 4.79 0.38 12.67
N GLU A 30 4.58 1.58 13.19
CA GLU A 30 5.47 2.23 14.17
C GLU A 30 5.49 1.45 15.49
N ASP A 31 4.32 1.04 16.00
CA ASP A 31 4.19 0.25 17.24
C ASP A 31 4.87 -1.13 17.12
N CYS A 32 4.93 -1.70 15.91
CA CYS A 32 5.62 -2.96 15.66
C CYS A 32 7.16 -2.84 15.70
N ALA A 33 7.70 -1.61 15.66
CA ALA A 33 9.13 -1.31 15.79
C ALA A 33 10.04 -2.18 14.91
N PHE A 34 9.65 -2.38 13.64
CA PHE A 34 10.41 -3.23 12.72
C PHE A 34 11.81 -2.63 12.48
N PRO A 35 12.90 -3.38 12.77
CA PRO A 35 14.27 -2.86 12.63
C PRO A 35 14.66 -2.57 11.18
N THR A 36 13.98 -3.20 10.22
CA THR A 36 14.18 -3.02 8.78
C THR A 36 13.20 -2.03 8.15
N LEU A 37 12.22 -1.51 8.88
CA LEU A 37 11.33 -0.49 8.36
C LEU A 37 11.98 0.87 8.55
N ALA A 38 12.53 1.43 7.47
CA ALA A 38 13.20 2.72 7.49
C ALA A 38 12.22 3.90 7.45
N GLY A 39 10.99 3.67 6.97
CA GLY A 39 9.95 4.68 6.93
C GLY A 39 8.68 4.19 6.21
N VAL A 40 7.63 4.98 6.37
CA VAL A 40 6.35 4.81 5.68
C VAL A 40 6.03 6.14 5.01
N GLU A 41 5.64 6.08 3.74
CA GLU A 41 5.20 7.23 2.97
C GLU A 41 3.80 6.93 2.43
N LYS A 42 2.90 7.91 2.51
CA LYS A 42 1.50 7.77 2.10
C LYS A 42 1.26 8.66 0.89
N SER A 43 0.65 8.11 -0.14
CA SER A 43 0.29 8.84 -1.36
C SER A 43 -1.16 8.57 -1.70
N ASP A 44 -1.79 9.56 -2.33
CA ASP A 44 -3.15 9.41 -2.80
C ASP A 44 -3.17 8.81 -4.23
N SER A 45 -4.24 8.08 -4.57
CA SER A 45 -4.34 7.39 -5.86
C SER A 45 -4.44 8.31 -7.09
N ASP A 46 -4.87 9.56 -6.92
CA ASP A 46 -4.91 10.60 -7.96
C ASP A 46 -3.48 11.06 -8.35
N HIS A 47 -2.51 10.86 -7.46
CA HIS A 47 -1.07 11.10 -7.65
C HIS A 47 -0.26 9.82 -7.51
N LEU A 48 -0.62 8.80 -8.30
CA LEU A 48 -0.05 7.45 -8.24
C LEU A 48 1.48 7.43 -8.44
N GLU A 49 2.03 8.39 -9.20
CA GLU A 49 3.47 8.56 -9.40
C GLU A 49 4.25 8.74 -8.10
N ASP A 50 3.64 9.37 -7.08
CA ASP A 50 4.28 9.62 -5.80
C ASP A 50 4.43 8.32 -5.00
N GLY A 51 3.48 7.38 -5.15
CA GLY A 51 3.49 6.10 -4.43
C GLY A 51 4.14 4.93 -5.18
N PHE A 52 4.34 5.04 -6.50
CA PHE A 52 4.95 3.99 -7.33
C PHE A 52 6.36 4.33 -7.84
N GLY A 53 7.02 5.33 -7.27
CA GLY A 53 8.41 5.68 -7.62
C GLY A 53 9.48 4.64 -7.24
N GLY A 54 9.10 3.61 -6.46
CA GLY A 54 10.00 2.57 -5.98
C GLY A 54 10.36 1.49 -7.02
N PRO A 55 11.44 0.72 -6.78
CA PRO A 55 11.89 -0.34 -7.70
C PRO A 55 11.00 -1.59 -7.70
N THR A 56 10.02 -1.67 -6.80
CA THR A 56 9.09 -2.79 -6.68
C THR A 56 7.75 -2.28 -6.17
N GLY A 57 6.66 -2.78 -6.76
CA GLY A 57 5.29 -2.44 -6.36
C GLY A 57 4.42 -3.69 -6.29
N CYS A 58 3.41 -3.67 -5.43
CA CYS A 58 2.42 -4.73 -5.30
C CYS A 58 1.03 -4.12 -5.24
N CYS A 59 0.17 -4.49 -6.18
CA CYS A 59 -1.22 -4.05 -6.20
C CYS A 59 -2.06 -5.11 -5.50
N VAL A 60 -2.56 -4.79 -4.30
CA VAL A 60 -3.38 -5.71 -3.49
C VAL A 60 -4.87 -5.43 -3.67
N SER A 61 -5.21 -4.19 -4.04
CA SER A 61 -6.60 -3.73 -4.15
C SER A 61 -7.16 -3.99 -5.55
N GLU A 62 -8.36 -4.57 -5.58
CA GLU A 62 -9.20 -4.70 -6.77
C GLU A 62 -10.63 -4.24 -6.45
N VAL A 63 -11.39 -3.87 -7.47
CA VAL A 63 -12.82 -3.56 -7.28
C VAL A 63 -13.56 -4.84 -6.89
N PRO A 64 -14.19 -4.91 -5.70
CA PRO A 64 -14.93 -6.10 -5.30
C PRO A 64 -16.11 -6.32 -6.24
N ARG A 65 -16.37 -7.58 -6.60
CA ARG A 65 -17.52 -7.90 -7.45
C ARG A 65 -18.81 -7.48 -6.77
N LYS A 66 -19.66 -6.77 -7.51
CA LYS A 66 -21.02 -6.41 -7.08
C LYS A 66 -21.99 -7.54 -7.39
N GLU A 67 -23.13 -7.56 -6.70
CA GLU A 67 -24.21 -8.49 -7.00
C GLU A 67 -24.63 -8.36 -8.48
N GLY A 68 -24.80 -9.51 -9.15
CA GLY A 68 -25.11 -9.56 -10.59
C GLY A 68 -23.91 -9.36 -11.53
N MET A 69 -22.70 -9.14 -11.00
CA MET A 69 -21.49 -9.05 -11.84
C MET A 69 -21.00 -10.45 -12.22
N GLU A 70 -21.16 -10.80 -13.49
CA GLU A 70 -20.63 -12.06 -14.02
C GLU A 70 -19.10 -12.08 -13.98
N ARG A 71 -18.54 -13.26 -13.74
CA ARG A 71 -17.10 -13.47 -13.90
C ARG A 71 -16.86 -13.47 -15.41
N PRO A 72 -15.97 -12.63 -15.96
CA PRO A 72 -15.60 -12.77 -17.36
C PRO A 72 -15.02 -14.17 -17.54
N ILE A 73 -15.78 -15.04 -18.22
CA ILE A 73 -15.32 -16.31 -18.75
C ILE A 73 -14.47 -15.98 -19.98
N CYS A 74 -13.27 -16.55 -20.04
CA CYS A 74 -12.36 -16.43 -21.18
C CYS A 74 -12.99 -16.97 -22.47
#